data_AF-A0A958P1X1-F1
#
_entry.id   AF-A0A958P1X1-F1
#
_cell.length_a   1.000
_cell.length_b   1.000
_cell.length_c   1.000
_cell.angle_alpha   90.00
_cell.angle_beta   90.00
_cell.angle_gamma   90.00
#
_symmetry.space_group_name_H-M   'P 1'
#
loop_
_entity.id
_entity.type
_entity.pdbx_description
1 polymer ?
#
loop_
_entity_poly.entity_id
_entity_poly.type
_entity_poly.pdbx_seq_one_letter_code
_entity_poly.pdbx_strand_id
1 'polypeptide(L)'
;ENAYMIQQFEEGYNHKTCAEIVREICDLTDAATMSSKKDALVNIGGFLAVNDYEVFEEARNLVVVYEGLHTYGGMAGRDMEALAIGIKESVNDDHIKARVGQVMYLGEKLIEYGVPIVKPIGTHGIFLDAKKILPHIAQDKFPAQTLAAEIYLDSGVRAMERGIVSAGRNNQTGEHNFPKLELVRLTIPRRVYTQAHMDVIADSVAYVNENASKIKGLKMVYEPKYLRFFQARFEKL
;
A
#
# COMPACT_ATOMS: atom_id res chain seq x y z
N GLU A 1 7.43 10.08 -1.00
CA GLU A 1 8.29 8.91 -1.34
C GLU A 1 8.92 8.97 -2.73
N ASN A 2 8.16 9.17 -3.81
CA ASN A 2 8.72 9.18 -5.18
C ASN A 2 9.82 10.24 -5.36
N ALA A 3 9.65 11.43 -4.78
CA ALA A 3 10.66 12.48 -4.79
C ALA A 3 12.01 12.01 -4.21
N TYR A 4 11.99 11.19 -3.16
CA TYR A 4 13.21 10.60 -2.61
C TYR A 4 13.85 9.61 -3.59
N MET A 5 13.05 8.78 -4.27
CA MET A 5 13.59 7.89 -5.30
C MET A 5 14.24 8.66 -6.45
N ILE A 6 13.61 9.75 -6.90
CA ILE A 6 14.19 10.66 -7.91
C ILE A 6 15.51 11.25 -7.38
N GLN A 7 15.51 11.79 -6.16
CA GLN A 7 16.71 12.34 -5.51
C GLN A 7 17.88 11.34 -5.48
N GLN A 8 17.59 10.05 -5.22
CA GLN A 8 18.62 9.02 -5.10
C GLN A 8 19.08 8.41 -6.43
N PHE A 9 18.21 8.34 -7.44
CA PHE A 9 18.46 7.52 -8.64
C PHE A 9 18.45 8.31 -9.95
N GLU A 10 17.93 9.55 -9.98
CA GLU A 10 17.92 10.36 -11.19
C GLU A 10 19.13 11.29 -11.24
N GLU A 11 19.86 11.25 -12.36
CA GLU A 11 21.04 12.08 -12.56
C GLU A 11 20.66 13.57 -12.49
N GLY A 12 21.45 14.35 -11.76
CA GLY A 12 21.19 15.78 -11.56
C GLY A 12 20.21 16.13 -10.44
N TYR A 13 19.63 15.15 -9.71
CA TYR A 13 18.68 15.41 -8.61
C TYR A 13 19.25 15.25 -7.20
N ASN A 14 20.46 14.72 -7.07
CA ASN A 14 21.10 14.42 -5.77
C ASN A 14 21.35 15.64 -4.84
N HIS A 15 21.33 16.86 -5.39
CA HIS A 15 21.55 18.11 -4.66
C HIS A 15 20.25 18.84 -4.29
N LYS A 16 19.11 18.37 -4.80
CA LYS A 16 17.79 18.94 -4.47
C LYS A 16 17.20 18.26 -3.25
N THR A 17 16.46 19.01 -2.46
CA THR A 17 15.64 18.48 -1.37
C THR A 17 14.40 17.77 -1.92
N CYS A 18 13.85 16.82 -1.17
CA CYS A 18 12.58 16.18 -1.55
C CYS A 18 11.44 17.20 -1.72
N ALA A 19 11.45 18.29 -0.95
CA ALA A 19 10.45 19.35 -1.08
C ALA A 19 10.51 20.05 -2.45
N GLU A 20 11.71 20.37 -2.95
CA GLU A 20 11.90 20.96 -4.28
C GLU A 20 11.44 20.00 -5.39
N ILE A 21 11.76 18.72 -5.27
CA ILE A 21 11.35 17.70 -6.25
C ILE A 21 9.83 17.49 -6.24
N VAL A 22 9.20 17.45 -5.07
CA VAL A 22 7.72 17.40 -4.97
C VAL A 22 7.11 18.62 -5.65
N ARG A 23 7.70 19.81 -5.45
CA ARG A 23 7.21 21.04 -6.09
C ARG A 23 7.31 20.96 -7.61
N GLU A 24 8.43 20.50 -8.15
CA GLU A 24 8.61 20.29 -9.60
C GLU A 24 7.59 19.31 -10.17
N ILE A 25 7.32 18.20 -9.47
CA ILE A 25 6.26 17.26 -9.87
C ILE A 25 4.90 17.97 -9.92
N CYS A 26 4.58 18.79 -8.93
CA CYS A 26 3.32 19.54 -8.91
C CYS A 26 3.24 20.56 -10.05
N ASP A 27 4.34 21.25 -10.39
CA ASP A 27 4.39 22.22 -11.48
C ASP A 27 4.14 21.57 -12.87
N LEU A 28 4.30 20.25 -12.99
CA LEU A 28 4.01 19.46 -14.20
C LEU A 28 2.56 18.92 -14.25
N THR A 29 1.69 19.30 -13.31
CA THR A 29 0.34 18.75 -13.18
C THR A 29 -0.75 19.82 -13.13
N ASP A 30 -1.91 19.52 -13.72
CA ASP A 30 -3.08 20.42 -13.68
C ASP A 30 -3.93 20.27 -12.42
N ALA A 31 -3.87 19.08 -11.80
CA ALA A 31 -4.68 18.71 -10.65
C ALA A 31 -4.05 17.57 -9.85
N ALA A 32 -4.43 17.47 -8.57
CA ALA A 32 -4.06 16.37 -7.69
C ALA A 32 -5.21 15.95 -6.78
N THR A 33 -5.45 14.64 -6.70
CA THR A 33 -6.23 14.03 -5.62
C THR A 33 -5.27 13.45 -4.59
N MET A 34 -5.31 13.96 -3.37
CA MET A 34 -4.42 13.53 -2.30
C MET A 34 -5.20 12.80 -1.22
N SER A 35 -4.81 11.56 -0.92
CA SER A 35 -5.19 10.94 0.34
C SER A 35 -4.11 11.21 1.37
N SER A 36 -4.41 12.11 2.28
CA SER A 36 -3.49 12.56 3.33
C SER A 36 -3.12 11.47 4.32
N LYS A 37 -3.90 10.38 4.35
CA LYS A 37 -3.67 9.16 5.14
C LYS A 37 -2.39 8.39 4.79
N LYS A 38 -1.59 8.89 3.84
CA LYS A 38 -0.36 8.27 3.33
C LYS A 38 0.83 9.16 3.66
N ASP A 39 1.36 9.87 2.67
CA ASP A 39 2.61 10.61 2.80
C ASP A 39 2.47 11.80 3.75
N ALA A 40 1.29 12.42 3.87
CA ALA A 40 1.08 13.56 4.77
C ALA A 40 0.94 13.19 6.26
N LEU A 41 1.31 11.98 6.68
CA LEU A 41 1.50 11.58 8.08
C LEU A 41 0.28 11.73 9.02
N VAL A 42 -0.95 11.75 8.49
CA VAL A 42 -2.19 11.89 9.28
C VAL A 42 -3.05 10.63 9.24
N ASN A 43 -3.97 10.51 10.21
CA ASN A 43 -4.86 9.35 10.33
C ASN A 43 -6.10 9.43 9.41
N ILE A 44 -6.54 10.63 9.07
CA ILE A 44 -7.69 10.92 8.21
C ILE A 44 -7.39 12.14 7.31
N GLY A 45 -8.25 12.39 6.33
CA GLY A 45 -8.19 13.56 5.48
C GLY A 45 -7.70 13.29 4.07
N GLY A 46 -7.95 14.28 3.22
CA GLY A 46 -7.61 14.32 1.82
C GLY A 46 -8.03 15.66 1.22
N PHE A 47 -7.58 15.93 0.01
CA PHE A 47 -7.95 17.15 -0.68
C PHE A 47 -7.87 16.97 -2.20
N LEU A 48 -8.58 17.85 -2.90
CA LEU A 48 -8.44 18.10 -4.33
C LEU A 48 -7.73 19.45 -4.49
N ALA A 49 -6.67 19.47 -5.30
CA ALA A 49 -6.03 20.69 -5.77
C ALA A 49 -6.17 20.76 -7.29
N VAL A 50 -6.50 21.94 -7.83
CA VAL A 50 -6.67 22.18 -9.27
C VAL A 50 -6.16 23.58 -9.60
N ASN A 51 -5.60 23.75 -10.80
CA ASN A 51 -5.16 25.06 -11.31
C ASN A 51 -6.30 25.81 -12.04
N ASP A 52 -7.22 25.07 -12.66
CA ASP A 52 -8.32 25.63 -13.44
C ASP A 52 -9.48 26.10 -12.54
N TYR A 53 -9.93 27.34 -12.76
CA TYR A 53 -10.96 27.97 -11.94
C TYR A 53 -12.36 27.42 -12.19
N GLU A 54 -12.71 27.07 -13.43
CA GLU A 54 -14.03 26.50 -13.76
C GLU A 54 -14.19 25.11 -13.13
N VAL A 55 -13.13 24.31 -13.18
CA VAL A 55 -13.07 23.01 -12.49
C VAL A 55 -13.16 23.19 -10.98
N PHE A 56 -12.48 24.18 -10.41
CA PHE A 56 -12.59 24.50 -8.98
C PHE A 56 -14.03 24.85 -8.58
N GLU A 57 -14.71 25.69 -9.35
CA GLU A 57 -16.09 26.11 -9.05
C GLU A 57 -17.05 24.91 -9.06
N GLU A 58 -16.93 24.01 -10.03
CA GLU A 58 -17.77 22.80 -10.09
C GLU A 58 -17.46 21.83 -8.94
N ALA A 59 -16.18 21.60 -8.64
CA ALA A 59 -15.77 20.78 -7.50
C ALA A 59 -16.28 21.36 -6.16
N ARG A 60 -16.28 22.69 -6.02
CA ARG A 60 -16.82 23.40 -4.85
C ARG A 60 -18.33 23.21 -4.69
N ASN A 61 -19.06 23.06 -5.79
CA ASN A 61 -20.49 22.74 -5.74
C ASN A 61 -20.72 21.29 -5.29
N LEU A 62 -19.96 20.34 -5.84
CA LEU A 62 -20.10 18.91 -5.54
C LEU A 62 -19.64 18.54 -4.12
N VAL A 63 -18.59 19.19 -3.59
CA VAL A 63 -18.08 18.86 -2.24
C VAL A 63 -19.15 19.06 -1.15
N VAL A 64 -20.05 20.02 -1.32
CA VAL A 64 -21.17 20.28 -0.39
C VAL A 64 -22.16 19.12 -0.35
N VAL A 65 -22.33 18.40 -1.46
CA VAL A 65 -23.27 17.28 -1.58
C VAL A 65 -22.75 16.02 -0.88
N TYR A 66 -21.45 15.76 -0.95
CA TYR A 66 -20.86 14.48 -0.53
C TYR A 66 -20.04 14.53 0.74
N GLU A 67 -19.34 15.64 1.02
CA GLU A 67 -18.30 15.70 2.06
C GLU A 67 -18.59 16.79 3.11
N GLY A 68 -18.94 18.00 2.67
CA GLY A 68 -19.17 19.18 3.52
C GLY A 68 -18.85 20.49 2.82
N LEU A 69 -18.85 21.62 3.54
CA LEU A 69 -18.53 22.93 2.95
C LEU A 69 -17.08 22.96 2.44
N HIS A 70 -16.83 23.69 1.35
CA HIS A 70 -15.49 23.81 0.72
C HIS A 70 -14.36 24.32 1.64
N THR A 71 -14.68 24.91 2.78
CA THR A 71 -13.71 25.35 3.78
C THR A 71 -13.28 24.27 4.78
N TYR A 72 -13.94 23.11 4.79
CA TYR A 72 -13.55 21.99 5.67
C TYR A 72 -13.67 20.60 5.02
N GLY A 73 -14.50 20.42 3.99
CA GLY A 73 -14.54 19.20 3.17
C GLY A 73 -14.68 17.90 3.96
N GLY A 74 -15.54 17.88 4.98
CA GLY A 74 -15.75 16.71 5.84
C GLY A 74 -14.66 16.49 6.92
N MET A 75 -13.66 17.36 7.03
CA MET A 75 -12.61 17.29 8.05
C MET A 75 -12.92 18.19 9.24
N ALA A 76 -12.55 17.76 10.45
CA ALA A 76 -12.54 18.67 11.59
C ALA A 76 -11.37 19.66 11.44
N GLY A 77 -11.50 20.88 12.00
CA GLY A 77 -10.44 21.89 11.92
C GLY A 77 -9.06 21.41 12.39
N ARG A 78 -9.04 20.60 13.45
CA ARG A 78 -7.80 19.97 13.96
C ARG A 78 -7.16 18.97 12.99
N ASP A 79 -7.96 18.29 12.16
CA ASP A 79 -7.45 17.33 11.17
C ASP A 79 -6.81 18.08 9.99
N MET A 80 -7.37 19.24 9.62
CA MET A 80 -6.76 20.15 8.63
C MET A 80 -5.43 20.73 9.13
N GLU A 81 -5.35 21.11 10.41
CA GLU A 81 -4.10 21.57 11.02
C GLU A 81 -3.03 20.47 11.04
N ALA A 82 -3.41 19.26 11.49
CA ALA A 82 -2.52 18.11 11.47
C ALA A 82 -2.02 17.78 10.06
N LEU A 83 -2.88 17.93 9.04
CA LEU A 83 -2.51 17.76 7.64
C LEU A 83 -1.49 18.81 7.19
N ALA A 84 -1.72 20.10 7.47
CA ALA A 84 -0.80 21.16 7.11
C ALA A 84 0.60 20.93 7.70
N ILE A 85 0.67 20.55 8.98
CA ILE A 85 1.92 20.16 9.65
C ILE A 85 2.53 18.91 8.99
N GLY A 86 1.71 17.88 8.77
CA GLY A 86 2.13 16.60 8.22
C GLY A 86 2.71 16.68 6.80
N ILE A 87 2.21 17.58 5.95
CA ILE A 87 2.82 17.84 4.63
C ILE A 87 4.25 18.35 4.80
N LYS A 88 4.47 19.33 5.69
CA LYS A 88 5.79 19.91 5.93
C LYS A 88 6.77 18.87 6.51
N GLU A 89 6.30 18.04 7.44
CA GLU A 89 7.10 16.94 7.99
C GLU A 89 7.42 15.87 6.93
N SER A 90 6.49 15.58 6.02
CA SER A 90 6.63 14.48 5.06
C SER A 90 7.75 14.67 4.04
N VAL A 91 8.05 15.92 3.70
CA VAL A 91 9.06 16.29 2.69
C VAL A 91 10.45 16.52 3.30
N ASN A 92 10.61 16.35 4.61
CA ASN A 92 11.92 16.39 5.25
C ASN A 92 12.78 15.19 4.78
N ASP A 93 13.99 15.47 4.30
CA ASP A 93 14.88 14.47 3.69
C ASP A 93 15.28 13.35 4.67
N ASP A 94 15.55 13.68 5.94
CA ASP A 94 15.91 12.67 6.94
C ASP A 94 14.72 11.76 7.28
N HIS A 95 13.51 12.33 7.39
CA HIS A 95 12.30 11.55 7.59
C HIS A 95 12.09 10.54 6.46
N ILE A 96 12.12 11.00 5.21
CA ILE A 96 11.80 10.15 4.07
C ILE A 96 12.89 9.12 3.81
N LYS A 97 14.17 9.47 4.05
CA LYS A 97 15.30 8.54 4.04
C LYS A 97 15.11 7.41 5.04
N ALA A 98 14.79 7.73 6.30
CA ALA A 98 14.54 6.72 7.33
C ALA A 98 13.34 5.82 6.97
N ARG A 99 12.26 6.44 6.47
CA ARG A 99 11.03 5.73 6.05
C ARG A 99 11.29 4.74 4.93
N VAL A 100 12.00 5.15 3.87
CA VAL A 100 12.29 4.30 2.71
C VAL A 100 13.33 3.24 3.10
N GLY A 101 14.38 3.64 3.84
CA GLY A 101 15.40 2.72 4.35
C GLY A 101 14.83 1.58 5.19
N GLN A 102 13.81 1.84 6.02
CA GLN A 102 13.13 0.78 6.78
C GLN A 102 12.46 -0.27 5.89
N VAL A 103 11.85 0.16 4.77
CA VAL A 103 11.21 -0.78 3.82
C VAL A 103 12.27 -1.53 3.02
N MET A 104 13.34 -0.84 2.59
CA MET A 104 14.47 -1.47 1.91
C MET A 104 15.12 -2.55 2.79
N TYR A 105 15.35 -2.25 4.07
CA TYR A 105 15.88 -3.22 5.04
C TYR A 105 15.06 -4.51 5.10
N LEU A 106 13.73 -4.40 5.22
CA LEU A 106 12.86 -5.58 5.22
C LEU A 106 12.96 -6.35 3.90
N GLY A 107 12.96 -5.65 2.77
CA GLY A 107 13.04 -6.26 1.45
C GLY A 107 14.37 -6.98 1.20
N GLU A 108 15.49 -6.36 1.60
CA GLU A 108 16.83 -6.94 1.50
C GLU A 108 16.94 -8.21 2.36
N LYS A 109 16.48 -8.16 3.61
CA LYS A 109 16.48 -9.33 4.51
C LYS A 109 15.66 -10.50 3.95
N LEU A 110 14.49 -10.21 3.36
CA LEU A 110 13.67 -11.22 2.69
C LEU A 110 14.37 -11.82 1.46
N ILE A 111 15.12 -11.01 0.70
CA ILE A 111 15.93 -11.50 -0.43
C ILE A 111 17.05 -12.43 0.07
N GLU A 112 17.73 -12.06 1.16
CA GLU A 112 18.79 -12.89 1.78
C GLU A 112 18.24 -14.24 2.24
N TYR A 113 17.02 -14.26 2.79
CA TYR A 113 16.30 -15.49 3.16
C TYR A 113 15.74 -16.27 1.96
N GLY A 114 15.98 -15.83 0.74
CA GLY A 114 15.50 -16.50 -0.48
C GLY A 114 13.99 -16.40 -0.70
N VAL A 115 13.31 -15.45 -0.04
CA VAL A 115 11.86 -15.26 -0.19
C VAL A 115 11.56 -14.58 -1.54
N PRO A 116 10.65 -15.14 -2.36
CA PRO A 116 10.21 -14.51 -3.60
C PRO A 116 9.43 -13.21 -3.34
N ILE A 117 10.00 -12.07 -3.73
CA ILE A 117 9.34 -10.76 -3.67
C ILE A 117 9.36 -10.05 -5.03
N VAL A 118 8.47 -9.07 -5.21
CA VAL A 118 8.51 -8.14 -6.34
C VAL A 118 9.77 -7.27 -6.25
N LYS A 119 10.43 -7.07 -7.39
CA LYS A 119 11.63 -6.24 -7.53
C LYS A 119 11.42 -5.17 -8.62
N PRO A 120 12.01 -3.97 -8.49
CA PRO A 120 12.76 -3.47 -7.32
C PRO A 120 11.87 -3.31 -6.08
N ILE A 121 12.48 -3.21 -4.90
CA ILE A 121 11.74 -3.01 -3.64
C ILE A 121 10.99 -1.67 -3.72
N GLY A 122 9.69 -1.71 -3.42
CA GLY A 122 8.87 -0.50 -3.34
C GLY A 122 9.14 0.29 -2.06
N THR A 123 8.70 1.54 -2.02
CA THR A 123 8.99 2.44 -0.89
C THR A 123 8.00 2.35 0.27
N HIS A 124 6.83 1.73 0.07
CA HIS A 124 5.73 1.70 1.05
C HIS A 124 5.43 0.34 1.68
N GLY A 125 6.06 -0.70 1.16
CA GLY A 125 5.87 -2.06 1.62
C GLY A 125 6.49 -3.07 0.66
N ILE A 126 6.55 -4.31 1.13
CA ILE A 126 7.06 -5.45 0.36
C ILE A 126 5.90 -6.24 -0.19
N PHE A 127 6.03 -6.70 -1.43
CA PHE A 127 5.05 -7.55 -2.09
C PHE A 127 5.65 -8.94 -2.28
N LEU A 128 5.16 -9.92 -1.55
CA LEU A 128 5.54 -11.32 -1.66
C LEU A 128 4.85 -11.93 -2.89
N ASP A 129 5.57 -12.71 -3.68
CA ASP A 129 5.04 -13.41 -4.86
C ASP A 129 4.44 -14.76 -4.44
N ALA A 130 3.13 -14.78 -4.17
CA ALA A 130 2.47 -15.95 -3.62
C ALA A 130 2.43 -17.13 -4.60
N LYS A 131 2.48 -16.88 -5.92
CA LYS A 131 2.57 -17.94 -6.94
C LYS A 131 3.91 -18.67 -6.89
N LYS A 132 4.99 -17.97 -6.53
CA LYS A 132 6.31 -18.58 -6.38
C LYS A 132 6.48 -19.26 -5.03
N ILE A 133 5.87 -18.71 -3.98
CA ILE A 133 5.92 -19.30 -2.63
C ILE A 133 5.05 -20.56 -2.56
N LEU A 134 3.85 -20.55 -3.16
CA LEU A 134 2.87 -21.64 -3.11
C LEU A 134 2.53 -22.18 -4.51
N PRO A 135 3.51 -22.70 -5.28
CA PRO A 135 3.31 -23.06 -6.69
C PRO A 135 2.34 -24.22 -6.90
N HIS A 136 2.12 -25.06 -5.87
CA HIS A 136 1.18 -26.18 -5.89
C HIS A 136 -0.29 -25.76 -5.66
N ILE A 137 -0.54 -24.51 -5.26
CA ILE A 137 -1.89 -23.99 -5.02
C ILE A 137 -2.33 -23.20 -6.25
N ALA A 138 -3.33 -23.73 -6.97
CA ALA A 138 -3.93 -23.03 -8.10
C ALA A 138 -4.53 -21.68 -7.66
N GLN A 139 -4.52 -20.69 -8.57
CA GLN A 139 -4.91 -19.32 -8.21
C GLN A 139 -6.37 -19.22 -7.74
N ASP A 140 -7.27 -20.06 -8.26
CA ASP A 140 -8.67 -20.18 -7.82
C ASP A 140 -8.84 -20.83 -6.43
N LYS A 141 -7.75 -21.31 -5.83
CA LYS A 141 -7.65 -21.74 -4.42
C LYS A 141 -6.96 -20.70 -3.53
N PHE A 142 -6.85 -19.46 -4.01
CA PHE A 142 -6.48 -18.26 -3.25
C PHE A 142 -5.13 -18.33 -2.52
N PRO A 143 -4.00 -18.59 -3.22
CA PRO A 143 -2.69 -18.71 -2.61
C PRO A 143 -2.25 -17.43 -1.87
N ALA A 144 -2.52 -16.22 -2.39
CA ALA A 144 -2.16 -15.00 -1.66
C ALA A 144 -2.99 -14.81 -0.37
N GLN A 145 -4.29 -15.12 -0.41
CA GLN A 145 -5.13 -15.07 0.79
C GLN A 145 -4.68 -16.09 1.84
N THR A 146 -4.29 -17.28 1.37
CA THR A 146 -3.73 -18.35 2.20
C THR A 146 -2.42 -17.92 2.86
N LEU A 147 -1.47 -17.41 2.07
CA LEU A 147 -0.17 -16.96 2.56
C LEU A 147 -0.31 -15.86 3.62
N ALA A 148 -1.20 -14.88 3.39
CA ALA A 148 -1.47 -13.84 4.38
C ALA A 148 -2.04 -14.40 5.71
N ALA A 149 -2.87 -15.46 5.64
CA ALA A 149 -3.40 -16.12 6.82
C ALA A 149 -2.34 -16.94 7.57
N GLU A 150 -1.45 -17.64 6.86
CA GLU A 150 -0.38 -18.44 7.48
C GLU A 150 0.65 -17.56 8.19
N ILE A 151 1.02 -16.41 7.60
CA ILE A 151 1.86 -15.40 8.28
C ILE A 151 1.20 -14.91 9.58
N TYR A 152 -0.11 -14.65 9.55
CA TYR A 152 -0.84 -14.22 10.74
C TYR A 152 -0.91 -15.32 11.82
N LEU A 153 -1.11 -16.58 11.43
CA LEU A 153 -1.15 -17.72 12.36
C LEU A 153 0.21 -17.97 13.04
N ASP A 154 1.31 -17.74 12.31
CA ASP A 154 2.66 -17.92 12.82
C ASP A 154 3.07 -16.82 13.81
N SER A 155 2.87 -15.54 13.45
CA SER A 155 3.45 -14.41 14.20
C SER A 155 2.46 -13.34 14.67
N GLY A 156 1.18 -13.44 14.29
CA GLY A 156 0.21 -12.37 14.51
C GLY A 156 0.38 -11.17 13.57
N VAL A 157 1.35 -11.21 12.64
CA VAL A 157 1.55 -10.16 11.63
C VAL A 157 0.40 -10.20 10.62
N ARG A 158 -0.34 -9.10 10.50
CA ARG A 158 -1.42 -8.99 9.52
C ARG A 158 -0.92 -8.37 8.22
N ALA A 159 -0.93 -9.16 7.14
CA ALA A 159 -0.67 -8.72 5.78
C ALA A 159 -1.97 -8.52 4.98
N MET A 160 -1.85 -7.99 3.75
CA MET A 160 -2.99 -7.78 2.86
C MET A 160 -2.85 -8.60 1.58
N GLU A 161 -3.86 -9.41 1.27
CA GLU A 161 -4.00 -10.05 -0.05
C GLU A 161 -4.13 -8.97 -1.13
N ARG A 162 -3.35 -9.10 -2.22
CA ARG A 162 -3.37 -8.27 -3.43
C ARG A 162 -3.27 -9.19 -4.66
N GLY A 163 -4.28 -10.04 -4.84
CA GLY A 163 -4.34 -11.03 -5.91
C GLY A 163 -5.76 -11.22 -6.43
N ILE A 164 -6.11 -12.45 -6.77
CA ILE A 164 -7.40 -12.84 -7.34
C ILE A 164 -8.59 -12.40 -6.48
N VAL A 165 -8.49 -12.39 -5.13
CA VAL A 165 -9.61 -11.99 -4.27
C VAL A 165 -9.88 -10.49 -4.46
N SER A 166 -8.82 -9.69 -4.39
CA SER A 166 -8.86 -8.24 -4.64
C SER A 166 -9.28 -7.88 -6.06
N ALA A 167 -8.93 -8.69 -7.06
CA ALA A 167 -9.28 -8.46 -8.46
C ALA A 167 -10.79 -8.62 -8.75
N GLY A 168 -11.56 -9.24 -7.86
CA GLY A 168 -13.01 -9.36 -8.00
C GLY A 168 -13.45 -10.32 -9.12
N ARG A 169 -14.69 -10.15 -9.56
CA ARG A 169 -15.29 -10.91 -10.66
C ARG A 169 -15.45 -10.04 -11.89
N ASN A 170 -15.47 -10.68 -13.05
CA ASN A 170 -15.85 -10.03 -14.29
C ASN A 170 -17.37 -9.72 -14.23
N ASN A 171 -17.75 -8.47 -14.48
CA ASN A 171 -19.15 -8.02 -14.35
C ASN A 171 -20.09 -8.62 -15.41
N GLN A 172 -19.56 -9.17 -16.51
CA GLN A 172 -20.35 -9.77 -17.58
C GLN A 172 -20.48 -11.29 -17.41
N THR A 173 -19.40 -11.98 -17.07
CA THR A 173 -19.38 -13.45 -17.00
C THR A 173 -19.57 -14.01 -15.59
N GLY A 174 -19.31 -13.23 -14.55
CA GLY A 174 -19.29 -13.70 -13.16
C GLY A 174 -18.03 -14.50 -12.79
N GLU A 175 -17.11 -14.76 -13.73
CA GLU A 175 -15.88 -15.48 -13.47
C GLU A 175 -14.87 -14.67 -12.64
N HIS A 176 -13.89 -15.34 -12.04
CA HIS A 176 -12.79 -14.65 -11.38
C HIS A 176 -11.96 -13.84 -12.40
N ASN A 177 -11.58 -12.62 -12.03
CA ASN A 177 -10.50 -11.93 -12.73
C ASN A 177 -9.17 -12.53 -12.27
N PHE A 178 -8.38 -13.11 -13.18
CA PHE A 178 -7.09 -13.75 -12.87
C PHE A 178 -5.93 -12.77 -13.11
N PRO A 179 -5.52 -11.96 -12.12
CA PRO A 179 -4.37 -11.08 -12.30
C PRO A 179 -3.09 -11.90 -12.46
N LYS A 180 -2.19 -11.41 -13.31
CA LYS A 180 -0.84 -12.00 -13.42
C LYS A 180 -0.12 -11.99 -12.07
N LEU A 181 -0.23 -10.85 -11.37
CA LEU A 181 0.30 -10.63 -10.03
C LEU A 181 -0.64 -11.20 -8.96
N GLU A 182 -0.14 -12.15 -8.19
CA GLU A 182 -0.83 -12.79 -7.06
C GLU A 182 0.04 -12.57 -5.81
N LEU A 183 -0.25 -11.48 -5.08
CA LEU A 183 0.71 -10.92 -4.13
C LEU A 183 0.15 -10.85 -2.71
N VAL A 184 1.04 -10.92 -1.73
CA VAL A 184 0.76 -10.49 -0.34
C VAL A 184 1.56 -9.23 -0.05
N ARG A 185 0.88 -8.17 0.37
CA ARG A 185 1.50 -6.88 0.68
C ARG A 185 1.75 -6.72 2.17
N LEU A 186 3.02 -6.70 2.55
CA LEU A 186 3.53 -6.26 3.86
C LEU A 186 3.62 -4.73 3.83
N THR A 187 2.55 -4.06 4.27
CA THR A 187 2.45 -2.60 4.19
C THR A 187 2.99 -1.97 5.47
N ILE A 188 3.91 -1.02 5.37
CA ILE A 188 4.59 -0.44 6.54
C ILE A 188 4.05 0.97 6.84
N PRO A 189 3.33 1.17 7.95
CA PRO A 189 2.93 2.50 8.42
C PRO A 189 4.14 3.36 8.79
N ARG A 190 4.07 4.65 8.45
CA ARG A 190 5.14 5.61 8.71
C ARG A 190 5.26 5.89 10.21
N ARG A 191 6.47 5.83 10.76
CA ARG A 191 6.81 6.15 12.17
C ARG A 191 6.12 5.30 13.25
N VAL A 192 5.66 4.10 12.92
CA VAL A 192 4.98 3.21 13.89
C VAL A 192 5.89 2.09 14.40
N TYR A 193 6.60 1.43 13.49
CA TYR A 193 7.39 0.24 13.80
C TYR A 193 8.89 0.52 13.82
N THR A 194 9.62 -0.36 14.49
CA THR A 194 11.08 -0.33 14.61
C THR A 194 11.72 -1.37 13.70
N GLN A 195 13.04 -1.36 13.58
CA GLN A 195 13.79 -2.39 12.86
C GLN A 195 13.54 -3.80 13.42
N ALA A 196 13.48 -3.95 14.74
CA ALA A 196 13.16 -5.24 15.38
C ALA A 196 11.79 -5.80 14.97
N HIS A 197 10.81 -4.94 14.71
CA HIS A 197 9.53 -5.40 14.14
C HIS A 197 9.69 -5.89 12.70
N MET A 198 10.58 -5.28 11.90
CA MET A 198 10.90 -5.77 10.56
C MET A 198 11.59 -7.14 10.63
N ASP A 199 12.43 -7.36 11.64
CA ASP A 199 13.06 -8.66 11.87
C ASP A 199 12.03 -9.76 12.14
N VAL A 200 11.07 -9.50 13.04
CA VAL A 200 9.96 -10.45 13.31
C VAL A 200 9.15 -10.75 12.04
N ILE A 201 8.88 -9.74 11.22
CA ILE A 201 8.17 -9.93 9.95
C ILE A 201 9.00 -10.81 9.00
N ALA A 202 10.29 -10.52 8.85
CA ALA A 202 11.17 -11.27 7.95
C ALA A 202 11.30 -12.73 8.37
N ASP A 203 11.50 -12.98 9.67
CA ASP A 203 11.69 -14.32 10.22
C ASP A 203 10.39 -15.16 10.09
N SER A 204 9.22 -14.57 10.35
CA SER A 204 7.92 -15.23 10.14
C SER A 204 7.68 -15.58 8.68
N VAL A 205 7.94 -14.65 7.76
CA VAL A 205 7.76 -14.88 6.32
C VAL A 205 8.71 -15.96 5.82
N ALA A 206 9.96 -15.98 6.28
CA ALA A 206 10.93 -17.01 5.95
C ALA A 206 10.46 -18.39 6.44
N TYR A 207 10.02 -18.49 7.70
CA TYR A 207 9.51 -19.74 8.26
C TYR A 207 8.30 -20.29 7.48
N VAL A 208 7.34 -19.42 7.11
CA VAL A 208 6.19 -19.81 6.29
C VAL A 208 6.62 -20.24 4.88
N ASN A 209 7.60 -19.54 4.28
CA ASN A 209 8.16 -19.90 2.98
C ASN A 209 8.88 -21.26 3.00
N GLU A 210 9.66 -21.56 4.03
CA GLU A 210 10.32 -22.87 4.21
C GLU A 210 9.31 -24.02 4.40
N ASN A 211 8.15 -23.75 4.98
CA ASN A 211 7.09 -24.73 5.20
C ASN A 211 5.99 -24.72 4.12
N ALA A 212 6.20 -23.99 3.02
CA ALA A 212 5.21 -23.76 1.97
C ALA A 212 4.56 -25.04 1.41
N SER A 213 5.34 -26.12 1.27
CA SER A 213 4.86 -27.40 0.73
C SER A 213 3.73 -28.06 1.56
N LYS A 214 3.59 -27.70 2.83
CA LYS A 214 2.55 -28.22 3.74
C LYS A 214 1.27 -27.39 3.71
N ILE A 215 1.32 -26.19 3.12
CA ILE A 215 0.23 -25.22 3.13
C ILE A 215 -0.81 -25.63 2.09
N LYS A 216 -2.09 -25.55 2.47
CA LYS A 216 -3.23 -25.85 1.60
C LYS A 216 -3.96 -24.58 1.22
N GLY A 217 -4.58 -24.59 0.04
CA GLY A 217 -5.40 -23.46 -0.42
C GLY A 217 -6.67 -23.26 0.40
N LEU A 218 -7.42 -22.24 0.02
CA LEU A 218 -8.68 -21.87 0.62
C LEU A 218 -9.84 -22.08 -0.35
N LYS A 219 -11.04 -22.17 0.21
CA LYS A 219 -12.31 -22.04 -0.50
C LYS A 219 -13.11 -20.88 0.09
N MET A 220 -13.68 -20.05 -0.78
CA MET A 220 -14.53 -18.93 -0.36
C MET A 220 -15.91 -19.48 0.03
N VAL A 221 -16.35 -19.23 1.26
CA VAL A 221 -17.64 -19.70 1.82
C VAL A 221 -18.66 -18.58 1.97
N TYR A 222 -18.22 -17.33 1.89
CA TYR A 222 -19.07 -16.15 1.82
C TYR A 222 -18.41 -15.12 0.92
N GLU A 223 -19.17 -14.59 -0.03
CA GLU A 223 -18.73 -13.57 -0.99
C GLU A 223 -19.74 -12.41 -1.01
N PRO A 224 -19.36 -11.19 -0.61
CA PRO A 224 -20.26 -10.04 -0.73
C PRO A 224 -20.33 -9.59 -2.20
N LYS A 225 -21.39 -8.85 -2.55
CA LYS A 225 -21.65 -8.41 -3.94
C LYS A 225 -20.59 -7.45 -4.48
N TYR A 226 -20.05 -6.58 -3.64
CA TYR A 226 -19.07 -5.57 -4.02
C TYR A 226 -17.85 -5.65 -3.11
N LEU A 227 -16.68 -5.31 -3.67
CA LEU A 227 -15.40 -5.21 -2.95
C LEU A 227 -15.12 -6.42 -2.05
N ARG A 228 -15.21 -7.63 -2.63
CA ARG A 228 -15.19 -8.90 -1.89
C ARG A 228 -14.03 -9.11 -0.93
N PHE A 229 -12.87 -8.54 -1.23
CA PHE A 229 -11.68 -8.63 -0.38
C PHE A 229 -11.87 -8.02 1.02
N PHE A 230 -12.88 -7.18 1.26
CA PHE A 230 -13.13 -6.63 2.60
C PHE A 230 -13.87 -7.58 3.54
N GLN A 231 -14.80 -8.40 3.02
CA GLN A 231 -15.74 -9.13 3.87
C GLN A 231 -15.88 -10.61 3.51
N ALA A 232 -15.22 -11.09 2.44
CA ALA A 232 -15.23 -12.50 2.09
C ALA A 232 -14.73 -13.37 3.25
N ARG A 233 -15.33 -14.55 3.42
CA ARG A 233 -14.91 -15.55 4.41
C ARG A 233 -14.47 -16.81 3.68
N PHE A 234 -13.53 -17.52 4.27
CA PHE A 234 -12.88 -18.67 3.67
C PHE A 234 -12.78 -19.84 4.66
N GLU A 235 -12.67 -21.05 4.12
CA GLU A 235 -12.32 -22.28 4.84
C GLU A 235 -11.08 -22.93 4.21
N LYS A 236 -10.30 -23.66 5.01
CA LYS A 236 -9.15 -24.45 4.53
C LYS A 236 -9.64 -25.66 3.73
N LEU A 237 -8.96 -25.97 2.63
CA LEU A 237 -9.15 -27.18 1.83
C LEU A 237 -8.56 -28.44 2.49
#